data_AF-A0A0S7CY32-F1
#
_entry.id   AF-A0A0S7CY32-F1
#
_cell.length_a   1.000
_cell.length_b   1.000
_cell.length_c   1.000
_cell.angle_alpha   90.00
_cell.angle_beta   90.00
_cell.angle_gamma   90.00
#
_symmetry.space_group_name_H-M   'P 1'
#
loop_
_entity.id
_entity.type
_entity.pdbx_description
1 polymer ?
#
loop_
_entity_poly.entity_id
_entity_poly.type
_entity_poly.pdbx_seq_one_letter_code
_entity_poly.pdbx_strand_id
1 'polypeptide(L)'
;MGKPLTEQQFNTITAQLRKKSNDIAKVAEASGLKVSTIKAVRRAQTWENYQEVRKAQGEKIKALHQLNKIAKTGPTEPAQPLIHEIKPVAKKAAKVDLEKILKDQSYMLSELAKLAERLGKVEEAVSETQHDAIVSDINQRRTFLARFRREQR
;
A
#
# COMPACT_ATOMS: atom_id res chain seq x y z
N MET A 1 -4.43 1.30 18.11
CA MET A 1 -3.46 2.16 17.38
C MET A 1 -2.74 3.01 18.41
N GLY A 2 -1.40 2.98 18.48
CA GLY A 2 -0.65 3.81 19.42
C GLY A 2 -0.81 5.30 19.08
N LYS A 3 -0.74 6.17 20.10
CA LYS A 3 -0.83 7.64 19.92
C LYS A 3 0.23 8.12 18.91
N PRO A 4 -0.09 9.10 18.04
CA PRO A 4 0.89 9.81 17.25
C PRO A 4 2.09 10.26 18.08
N LEU A 5 3.29 10.06 17.53
CA LEU A 5 4.44 10.83 17.96
C LEU A 5 4.16 12.32 17.72
N THR A 6 4.65 13.18 18.60
CA THR A 6 4.68 14.63 18.36
C THR A 6 6.00 15.02 17.70
N GLU A 7 6.02 16.20 17.07
CA GLU A 7 7.24 16.73 16.44
C GLU A 7 8.38 16.92 17.46
N GLN A 8 8.05 17.40 18.67
CA GLN A 8 9.01 17.50 19.77
C GLN A 8 9.61 16.15 20.14
N GLN A 9 8.80 15.09 20.19
CA GLN A 9 9.28 13.74 20.48
C GLN A 9 10.17 13.21 19.34
N PHE A 10 9.81 13.47 18.08
CA PHE A 10 10.62 13.11 16.92
C PHE A 10 12.00 13.77 16.95
N ASN A 11 12.05 15.08 17.20
CA ASN A 11 13.30 15.83 17.30
C ASN A 11 14.17 15.36 18.47
N THR A 12 13.55 15.05 19.61
CA THR A 12 14.24 14.49 20.77
C THR A 12 14.88 13.13 20.47
N ILE A 13 14.14 12.22 19.83
CA ILE A 13 14.65 10.90 19.43
C ILE A 13 15.79 11.05 18.40
N THR A 14 15.63 11.96 17.45
CA THR A 14 16.63 12.21 16.41
C THR A 14 17.93 12.76 17.02
N ALA A 15 17.84 13.65 18.00
CA ALA A 15 18.99 14.13 18.76
C ALA A 15 19.63 13.02 19.61
N GLN A 16 18.84 12.15 20.23
CA GLN A 16 19.34 11.01 21.00
C GLN A 16 20.06 9.99 20.11
N LEU A 17 19.54 9.70 18.91
CA LEU A 17 20.18 8.82 17.92
C LEU A 17 21.53 9.38 17.42
N ARG A 18 21.68 10.70 17.38
CA ARG A 18 22.95 11.36 17.03
C ARG A 18 23.97 11.34 18.16
N LYS A 19 23.53 11.46 19.43
CA LYS A 19 24.41 11.51 20.61
C LYS A 19 24.81 10.14 21.16
N LYS A 20 23.86 9.22 21.29
CA LYS A 20 24.08 7.88 21.84
C LYS A 20 24.29 6.91 20.69
N SER A 21 25.54 6.80 20.23
CA SER A 21 26.09 5.73 19.37
C SER A 21 25.04 4.77 18.81
N ASN A 22 24.35 5.13 17.72
CA ASN A 22 23.51 4.31 16.81
C ASN A 22 22.64 3.15 17.37
N ASP A 23 22.46 3.06 18.68
CA ASP A 23 21.96 1.89 19.40
C ASP A 23 20.47 2.08 19.62
N ILE A 24 19.74 1.58 18.64
CA ILE A 24 18.29 1.71 18.50
C ILE A 24 17.58 1.12 19.73
N ALA A 25 18.14 0.08 20.35
CA ALA A 25 17.53 -0.57 21.51
C ALA A 25 17.54 0.35 22.74
N LYS A 26 18.66 1.00 23.02
CA LYS A 26 18.78 1.93 24.16
C LYS A 26 17.94 3.19 23.98
N VAL A 27 17.83 3.69 22.74
CA VAL A 27 16.95 4.85 22.46
C VAL A 27 15.48 4.48 22.57
N ALA A 28 15.11 3.26 22.16
CA ALA A 28 13.74 2.75 22.32
C ALA A 28 13.35 2.63 23.80
N GLU A 29 14.23 2.06 24.62
CA GLU A 29 14.05 1.94 26.08
C GLU A 29 13.94 3.31 26.76
N ALA A 30 14.88 4.23 26.47
CA ALA A 30 14.88 5.58 27.03
C ALA A 30 13.65 6.42 26.62
N SER A 31 13.07 6.15 25.45
CA SER A 31 11.90 6.87 24.94
C SER A 31 10.58 6.18 25.28
N GLY A 32 10.60 4.98 25.86
CA GLY A 32 9.40 4.16 26.09
C GLY A 32 8.68 3.74 24.80
N LEU A 33 9.39 3.69 23.68
CA LEU A 33 8.83 3.41 22.35
C LEU A 33 9.31 2.07 21.81
N LYS A 34 8.57 1.51 20.86
CA LYS A 34 8.98 0.28 20.18
C LYS A 34 10.21 0.54 19.32
N VAL A 35 11.11 -0.45 19.27
CA VAL A 35 12.31 -0.44 18.39
C VAL A 35 11.94 -0.16 16.94
N SER A 36 10.81 -0.69 16.45
CA SER A 36 10.31 -0.44 15.10
C SER A 36 9.99 1.03 14.84
N THR A 37 9.47 1.75 15.84
CA THR A 37 9.19 3.18 15.77
C THR A 37 10.48 3.98 15.68
N ILE A 38 11.50 3.64 16.48
CA ILE A 38 12.81 4.29 16.42
C ILE A 38 13.50 4.04 15.07
N LYS A 39 13.39 2.83 14.51
CA LYS A 39 13.85 2.53 13.14
C LYS A 39 13.14 3.40 12.10
N ALA A 40 11.83 3.63 12.24
CA ALA A 40 11.06 4.48 11.34
C ALA A 40 11.52 5.95 11.41
N VAL A 41 11.72 6.48 12.63
CA VAL A 41 12.25 7.84 12.84
C VAL A 41 13.63 8.00 12.22
N ARG A 42 14.54 7.03 12.44
CA ARG A 42 15.89 7.04 11.86
C ARG A 42 15.88 7.04 10.33
N ARG A 43 14.97 6.29 9.70
CA ARG A 43 14.86 6.21 8.24
C ARG A 43 14.22 7.47 7.63
N ALA A 44 13.26 8.08 8.33
CA ALA A 44 12.57 9.25 7.83
C ALA A 44 13.47 10.49 7.75
N GLN A 45 14.43 10.63 8.67
CA GLN A 45 15.40 11.73 8.81
C GLN A 45 14.80 13.12 9.09
N THR A 46 13.65 13.44 8.51
CA THR A 46 12.86 14.66 8.73
C THR A 46 11.46 14.31 9.24
N TRP A 47 10.81 15.30 9.85
CA TRP A 47 9.48 15.14 10.43
C TRP A 47 8.40 14.98 9.33
N GLU A 48 8.54 15.72 8.24
CA GLU A 48 7.63 15.67 7.08
C GLU A 48 7.63 14.27 6.47
N ASN A 49 8.80 13.70 6.20
CA ASN A 49 8.93 12.35 5.65
C ASN A 49 8.34 11.28 6.58
N TYR A 50 8.47 11.48 7.90
CA TYR A 50 7.88 10.58 8.88
C TYR A 50 6.35 10.62 8.85
N GLN A 51 5.77 11.81 8.72
CA GLN A 51 4.32 12.00 8.58
C GLN A 51 3.80 11.39 7.28
N GLU A 52 4.48 11.61 6.15
CA GLU A 52 4.10 11.05 4.85
C GLU A 52 4.09 9.52 4.86
N VAL A 53 5.19 8.89 5.31
CA VAL A 53 5.29 7.42 5.39
C VAL A 53 4.22 6.85 6.31
N ARG A 54 3.93 7.52 7.43
CA ARG A 54 2.89 7.10 8.36
C ARG A 54 1.49 7.24 7.77
N LYS A 55 1.22 8.32 7.04
CA LYS A 55 -0.06 8.56 6.36
C LYS A 55 -0.29 7.50 5.27
N ALA A 56 0.72 7.22 4.45
CA ALA A 56 0.69 6.17 3.44
C ALA A 56 0.46 4.78 4.04
N GLN A 57 1.10 4.46 5.18
CA GLN A 57 0.81 3.22 5.91
C GLN A 57 -0.63 3.16 6.43
N GLY A 58 -1.16 4.26 6.95
CA GLY A 58 -2.54 4.35 7.39
C GLY A 58 -3.53 4.12 6.25
N GLU A 59 -3.28 4.70 5.08
CA GLU A 59 -4.08 4.49 3.87
C GLU A 59 -3.99 3.05 3.37
N LYS A 60 -2.80 2.44 3.38
CA LYS A 60 -2.62 1.01 3.06
C LYS A 60 -3.42 0.10 3.99
N ILE A 61 -3.42 0.37 5.29
CA ILE A 61 -4.20 -0.41 6.27
C ILE A 61 -5.70 -0.24 6.03
N LYS A 62 -6.16 0.98 5.73
CA LYS A 62 -7.57 1.23 5.38
C LYS A 62 -7.98 0.47 4.12
N ALA A 63 -7.13 0.50 3.08
CA ALA A 63 -7.37 -0.24 1.84
C ALA A 63 -7.40 -1.76 2.08
N LEU A 64 -6.48 -2.31 2.88
CA LEU A 64 -6.50 -3.72 3.29
C LEU A 64 -7.76 -4.09 4.08
N HIS A 65 -8.23 -3.20 4.95
CA HIS A 65 -9.48 -3.43 5.68
C HIS A 65 -10.70 -3.41 4.77
N GLN A 66 -10.74 -2.51 3.78
CA GLN A 66 -11.80 -2.47 2.78
C GLN A 66 -11.77 -3.73 1.90
N LEU A 67 -10.60 -4.17 1.44
CA LEU A 67 -10.43 -5.42 0.70
C LEU A 67 -10.89 -6.64 1.51
N ASN A 68 -10.50 -6.73 2.79
CA ASN A 68 -10.96 -7.80 3.67
C ASN A 68 -12.46 -7.77 3.91
N LYS A 69 -13.08 -6.57 3.94
CA LYS A 69 -14.53 -6.44 4.07
C LYS A 69 -15.21 -6.97 2.82
N ILE A 70 -14.72 -6.59 1.63
CA ILE A 70 -15.22 -7.08 0.33
C ILE A 70 -15.06 -8.61 0.23
N ALA A 71 -13.90 -9.15 0.60
CA ALA A 71 -13.63 -10.58 0.58
C ALA A 71 -14.54 -11.37 1.54
N LYS A 72 -14.95 -10.78 2.67
CA LYS A 72 -15.90 -11.39 3.62
C LYS A 72 -17.37 -11.22 3.23
N THR A 73 -17.70 -10.25 2.38
CA THR A 73 -19.06 -10.01 1.88
C THR A 73 -19.31 -10.57 0.49
N GLY A 74 -18.30 -11.13 -0.18
CA GLY A 74 -18.48 -11.92 -1.39
C GLY A 74 -19.19 -13.24 -1.09
N PRO A 75 -20.06 -13.75 -1.99
CA PRO A 75 -20.74 -15.02 -1.77
C PRO A 75 -19.68 -16.11 -1.63
N THR A 76 -19.53 -16.63 -0.42
CA THR A 76 -18.72 -17.82 -0.16
C THR A 76 -19.56 -19.02 -0.56
N GLU A 77 -19.88 -19.16 -1.84
CA GLU A 77 -20.24 -20.46 -2.36
C GLU A 77 -18.93 -21.15 -2.74
N PRO A 78 -18.52 -22.22 -2.03
CA PRO A 78 -17.49 -23.07 -2.58
C PRO A 78 -18.01 -23.53 -3.94
N ALA A 79 -17.23 -23.33 -5.00
CA ALA A 79 -17.54 -23.88 -6.31
C ALA A 79 -17.69 -25.39 -6.13
N GLN A 80 -18.92 -25.86 -5.96
CA GLN A 80 -19.22 -27.27 -5.92
C GLN A 80 -18.80 -27.83 -7.28
N PRO A 81 -18.06 -28.94 -7.33
CA PRO A 81 -17.73 -29.57 -8.60
C PRO A 81 -19.05 -29.92 -9.29
N LEU A 82 -19.28 -29.36 -10.48
CA LEU A 82 -20.37 -29.68 -11.39
C LEU A 82 -20.22 -31.11 -11.92
N ILE A 83 -20.38 -32.10 -11.03
CA ILE A 83 -20.47 -33.50 -11.41
C ILE A 83 -21.54 -34.09 -10.51
N HIS A 84 -22.82 -33.93 -10.84
CA HIS A 84 -23.86 -34.88 -10.45
C HIS A 84 -24.94 -34.93 -11.53
N GLU A 85 -24.96 -36.07 -12.21
CA GLU A 85 -26.10 -36.81 -12.73
C GLU A 85 -27.37 -36.02 -13.08
N ILE A 86 -27.67 -35.99 -14.38
CA ILE A 86 -28.98 -35.66 -14.92
C ILE A 86 -29.99 -36.71 -14.41
N LYS A 87 -30.64 -36.43 -13.28
CA LYS A 87 -31.90 -37.08 -12.90
C LYS A 87 -33.06 -36.24 -13.43
N PRO A 88 -34.06 -36.83 -14.10
CA PRO A 88 -35.20 -36.08 -14.58
C PRO A 88 -36.15 -35.86 -13.41
N VAL A 89 -36.11 -34.68 -12.81
CA VAL A 89 -37.13 -34.24 -11.85
C VAL A 89 -37.92 -33.11 -12.47
N ALA A 90 -39.04 -33.48 -13.09
CA ALA A 90 -40.11 -32.56 -13.42
C ALA A 90 -40.71 -31.98 -12.12
N LYS A 91 -40.19 -30.85 -11.64
CA LYS A 91 -40.85 -30.03 -10.60
C LYS A 91 -40.62 -28.55 -10.88
N LYS A 92 -41.72 -27.91 -11.35
CA LYS A 92 -42.03 -26.47 -11.35
C LYS A 92 -40.84 -25.54 -11.58
N ALA A 93 -40.68 -25.08 -12.82
CA ALA A 93 -39.83 -23.93 -13.14
C ALA A 93 -40.20 -22.75 -12.22
N ALA A 94 -39.33 -22.44 -11.26
CA ALA A 94 -39.36 -21.15 -10.61
C ALA A 94 -39.23 -20.11 -11.73
N LYS A 95 -40.12 -19.12 -11.78
CA LYS A 95 -39.95 -17.95 -12.65
C LYS A 95 -38.70 -17.23 -12.16
N VAL A 96 -37.56 -17.61 -12.70
CA VAL A 96 -36.30 -16.89 -12.54
C VAL A 96 -36.52 -15.55 -13.23
N ASP A 97 -36.43 -14.47 -12.45
CA ASP A 97 -36.50 -13.12 -12.99
C ASP A 97 -35.19 -12.81 -13.72
N LEU A 98 -35.13 -13.27 -14.98
CA LEU A 98 -34.00 -13.11 -15.89
C LEU A 98 -33.61 -11.63 -16.04
N GLU A 99 -34.56 -10.72 -15.93
CA GLU A 99 -34.33 -9.29 -16.06
C GLU A 99 -33.51 -8.74 -14.88
N LYS A 100 -33.79 -9.23 -13.68
CA LYS A 100 -33.00 -8.90 -12.49
C LYS A 100 -31.56 -9.44 -12.60
N ILE A 101 -31.41 -10.69 -13.04
CA ILE A 101 -30.07 -11.30 -13.21
C ILE A 101 -29.25 -10.53 -14.25
N LEU A 102 -29.86 -10.14 -15.37
CA LEU A 102 -29.19 -9.35 -16.39
C LEU A 102 -28.79 -7.96 -15.90
N LYS A 103 -29.63 -7.29 -15.09
CA LYS A 103 -29.30 -6.00 -14.46
C LYS A 103 -28.12 -6.14 -13.49
N ASP A 104 -28.13 -7.18 -12.66
CA ASP A 104 -27.05 -7.44 -11.70
C ASP A 104 -25.72 -7.76 -12.42
N GLN A 105 -25.77 -8.54 -13.50
CA GLN A 105 -24.60 -8.82 -14.35
C GLN A 105 -24.08 -7.57 -15.07
N SER A 106 -24.96 -6.73 -15.61
CA SER A 106 -24.57 -5.48 -16.24
C SER A 106 -23.92 -4.52 -15.24
N TYR A 107 -24.42 -4.47 -14.01
CA TYR A 107 -23.82 -3.66 -12.95
C TYR A 107 -22.42 -4.17 -12.61
N MET A 108 -22.25 -5.47 -12.39
CA MET A 108 -20.95 -6.11 -12.13
C MET A 108 -19.93 -5.82 -13.22
N LEU A 109 -20.33 -5.93 -14.50
CA LEU A 109 -19.46 -5.61 -15.63
C LEU A 109 -19.04 -4.13 -15.65
N SER A 110 -19.95 -3.23 -15.29
CA SER A 110 -19.62 -1.80 -15.22
C SER A 110 -18.62 -1.48 -14.09
N GLU A 111 -18.72 -2.16 -12.95
CA GLU A 111 -17.79 -1.99 -11.84
C GLU A 111 -16.41 -2.61 -12.17
N LEU A 112 -16.37 -3.75 -12.86
CA LEU A 112 -15.13 -4.33 -13.37
C LEU A 112 -14.44 -3.41 -14.39
N ALA A 113 -15.20 -2.78 -15.29
CA ALA A 113 -14.65 -1.81 -16.25
C ALA A 113 -14.02 -0.60 -15.55
N LYS A 114 -14.68 -0.04 -14.54
CA LYS A 114 -14.13 1.07 -13.72
C LYS A 114 -12.87 0.65 -12.97
N LEU A 115 -12.81 -0.58 -12.46
CA LEU A 115 -11.62 -1.10 -11.80
C LEU A 115 -10.45 -1.27 -12.77
N ALA A 116 -10.71 -1.78 -13.98
CA ALA A 116 -9.69 -1.91 -15.02
C ALA A 116 -9.11 -0.55 -15.43
N GLU A 117 -9.95 0.46 -15.61
CA GLU A 117 -9.50 1.83 -15.93
C GLU A 117 -8.64 2.42 -14.80
N ARG A 118 -9.02 2.19 -13.54
CA ARG A 118 -8.23 2.61 -12.38
C ARG A 118 -6.89 1.89 -12.32
N LEU A 119 -6.85 0.60 -12.66
CA LEU A 119 -5.62 -0.17 -12.68
C LEU A 119 -4.66 0.39 -13.72
N GLY A 120 -5.14 0.68 -14.93
CA GLY A 120 -4.33 1.28 -16.00
C GLY A 120 -3.71 2.62 -15.59
N LYS A 121 -4.47 3.50 -14.94
CA LYS A 121 -3.95 4.79 -14.42
C LYS A 121 -2.86 4.59 -13.36
N VAL A 122 -3.00 3.56 -12.52
CA VAL A 122 -1.99 3.24 -11.50
C VAL A 122 -0.72 2.66 -12.14
N GLU A 123 -0.86 1.79 -13.15
CA GLU A 123 0.28 1.23 -13.90
C GLU A 123 1.07 2.33 -14.61
N GLU A 124 0.37 3.28 -15.25
CA GLU A 124 0.98 4.43 -15.91
C GLU A 124 1.75 5.31 -14.91
N ALA A 125 1.14 5.66 -13.77
CA ALA A 125 1.81 6.45 -12.72
C ALA A 125 3.04 5.73 -12.11
N VAL A 126 2.99 4.41 -11.97
CA VAL A 126 4.14 3.62 -11.52
C VAL A 126 5.26 3.63 -12.56
N SER A 127 4.92 3.52 -13.85
CA SER A 127 5.88 3.61 -14.94
C SER A 127 6.58 4.99 -14.99
N GLU A 128 5.82 6.08 -14.86
CA GLU A 128 6.35 7.44 -14.82
C GLU A 128 7.29 7.66 -13.62
N THR A 129 6.88 7.25 -12.43
CA THR A 129 7.74 7.40 -11.23
C THR A 129 9.02 6.57 -11.32
N GLN A 130 8.98 5.39 -11.93
CA GLN A 130 10.18 4.60 -12.20
C GLN A 130 11.08 5.29 -13.23
N HIS A 131 10.50 5.86 -14.29
CA HIS A 131 11.24 6.61 -15.31
C HIS A 131 11.97 7.81 -14.69
N ASP A 132 11.27 8.61 -13.89
CA ASP A 132 11.83 9.80 -13.22
C ASP A 132 12.96 9.44 -12.25
N ALA A 133 12.80 8.34 -11.49
CA ALA A 133 13.83 7.86 -10.58
C ALA A 133 15.11 7.46 -11.33
N ILE A 134 14.97 6.77 -12.48
CA ILE A 134 16.10 6.37 -13.33
C ILE A 134 16.79 7.61 -13.91
N VAL A 135 16.03 8.57 -14.45
CA VAL A 135 16.58 9.80 -15.03
C VAL A 135 17.32 10.63 -13.97
N SER A 136 16.75 10.74 -12.77
CA SER A 136 17.38 11.42 -11.63
C SER A 136 18.71 10.79 -11.23
N ASP A 137 18.78 9.46 -11.08
CA ASP A 137 20.01 8.74 -10.75
C ASP A 137 21.09 8.93 -11.84
N ILE A 138 20.71 8.83 -13.12
CA ILE A 138 21.64 9.08 -14.25
C ILE A 138 22.22 10.50 -14.17
N ASN A 139 21.38 11.51 -13.91
CA ASN A 139 21.82 12.88 -13.82
C ASN A 139 22.75 13.10 -12.62
N GLN A 140 22.41 12.55 -11.44
CA GLN A 140 23.27 12.61 -10.25
C GLN A 140 24.65 11.98 -10.51
N ARG A 141 24.70 10.81 -11.14
CA ARG A 141 25.96 10.13 -11.51
C ARG A 141 26.77 10.97 -12.49
N ARG A 142 26.15 11.57 -13.50
CA ARG A 142 26.83 12.47 -14.45
C ARG A 142 27.43 13.68 -13.73
N THR A 143 26.68 14.33 -12.84
CA THR A 143 27.17 15.46 -12.05
C THR A 143 28.34 15.04 -11.14
N PHE A 144 28.22 13.88 -10.48
CA PHE A 144 29.28 13.33 -9.64
C PHE A 144 30.57 13.09 -10.44
N LEU A 145 30.48 12.39 -11.58
CA LEU A 145 31.62 12.12 -12.44
C LEU A 145 32.26 13.41 -12.98
N ALA A 146 31.46 14.42 -13.31
CA ALA A 146 31.96 15.72 -13.75
C ALA A 146 32.74 16.44 -12.63
N ARG A 147 32.28 16.37 -11.37
CA ARG A 147 33.01 16.93 -10.21
C ARG A 147 34.31 16.16 -9.94
N PHE A 148 34.23 14.84 -9.90
CA PHE A 148 35.39 13.96 -9.68
C PHE A 148 36.51 14.22 -10.71
N ARG A 149 36.16 14.38 -12.00
CA ARG A 149 37.15 14.71 -13.05
C ARG A 149 37.81 16.08 -12.89
N ARG A 150 37.14 17.05 -12.25
CA ARG A 150 37.70 18.38 -11.98
C ARG A 150 38.65 18.38 -10.79
N GLU A 151 38.38 17.56 -9.77
CA GLU A 151 39.24 17.43 -8.58
C GLU A 151 40.54 16.66 -8.85
N GLN A 152 40.61 15.91 -9.97
CA GLN A 152 41.79 15.14 -10.40
C GLN A 152 42.70 15.89 -11.38
N ARG A 153 42.41 17.16 -11.68
CA ARG A 153 43.23 18.06 -12.53
C ARG A 153 43.83 19.17 -11.68
#